data_AF-A0A380RDN2-F1
#
_entry.id   AF-A0A380RDN2-F1
#
_cell.length_a   1.000
_cell.length_b   1.000
_cell.length_c   1.000
_cell.angle_alpha   90.00
_cell.angle_beta   90.00
_cell.angle_gamma   90.00
#
_symmetry.space_group_name_H-M   'P 1'
#
loop_
_entity.id
_entity.type
_entity.pdbx_description
1 polymer ?
#
loop_
_entity_poly.entity_id
_entity_poly.type
_entity_poly.pdbx_seq_one_letter_code
_entity_poly.pdbx_strand_id
1 'polypeptide(L)'
;MDISYYYHILGNGIVFAKGSQEGRRWKPGEQNRLNAEIVLWSGMIRHIEAEIKGEDNAEEFFEELRDVTYKYRLPYYLKICNMKDDLMIAYPSTECKKEDTDKINDLLRNLLSDLSIAVIDKGGKDQAYRILNVMHNLPKAFYGKDILGGTGRITVQEALEYASLSMTPEMKEKYIDSTF
;
A
#
# COMPACT_ATOMS: atom_id res chain seq x y z
N MET A 1 15.45 -6.32 11.85
CA MET A 1 14.44 -6.92 10.95
C MET A 1 14.67 -6.28 9.61
N ASP A 2 15.03 -7.06 8.60
CA ASP A 2 15.25 -6.57 7.25
C ASP A 2 13.90 -6.51 6.54
N ILE A 3 13.61 -5.41 5.85
CA ILE A 3 12.29 -5.12 5.33
C ILE A 3 12.28 -5.21 3.81
N SER A 4 11.28 -5.89 3.25
CA SER A 4 11.21 -6.21 1.83
C SER A 4 10.73 -5.09 0.90
N TYR A 5 10.96 -5.34 -0.39
CA TYR A 5 10.40 -4.63 -1.53
C TYR A 5 8.86 -4.52 -1.49
N TYR A 6 8.14 -5.30 -0.69
CA TYR A 6 6.68 -5.21 -0.55
C TYR A 6 6.19 -3.79 -0.21
N TYR A 7 6.83 -3.09 0.74
CA TYR A 7 6.43 -1.72 1.09
C TYR A 7 6.66 -0.73 -0.05
N HIS A 8 7.73 -0.91 -0.82
CA HIS A 8 8.01 -0.10 -2.02
C HIS A 8 6.94 -0.31 -3.08
N ILE A 9 6.55 -1.56 -3.33
CA ILE A 9 5.49 -1.88 -4.29
C ILE A 9 4.16 -1.31 -3.81
N LEU A 10 3.80 -1.52 -2.54
CA LEU A 10 2.57 -1.01 -1.92
C LEU A 10 2.49 0.51 -2.01
N GLY A 11 3.53 1.22 -1.55
CA GLY A 11 3.55 2.68 -1.53
C GLY A 11 3.40 3.28 -2.92
N ASN A 12 4.14 2.78 -3.91
CA ASN A 12 3.98 3.23 -5.29
C ASN A 12 2.60 2.89 -5.86
N GLY A 13 2.07 1.69 -5.61
CA GLY A 13 0.73 1.28 -6.03
C GLY A 13 -0.34 2.28 -5.56
N ILE A 14 -0.27 2.67 -4.28
CA ILE A 14 -1.14 3.69 -3.68
C ILE A 14 -0.94 5.04 -4.38
N VAL A 15 0.30 5.48 -4.64
CA VAL A 15 0.58 6.76 -5.34
C VAL A 15 -0.06 6.77 -6.74
N PHE A 16 0.11 5.70 -7.52
CA PHE A 16 -0.46 5.59 -8.86
C PHE A 16 -1.99 5.59 -8.81
N ALA A 17 -2.59 4.79 -7.93
CA ALA A 17 -4.03 4.75 -7.77
C ALA A 17 -4.59 6.12 -7.37
N LYS A 18 -3.99 6.77 -6.38
CA LYS A 18 -4.36 8.12 -5.92
C LYS A 18 -4.30 9.15 -7.05
N GLY A 19 -3.24 9.11 -7.86
CA GLY A 19 -3.06 10.01 -9.01
C GLY A 19 -4.06 9.79 -10.15
N SER A 20 -4.77 8.66 -10.15
CA SER A 20 -5.78 8.33 -11.17
C SER A 20 -7.17 8.93 -10.90
N GLN A 21 -7.33 9.73 -9.85
CA GLN A 21 -8.61 10.35 -9.52
C GLN A 21 -9.07 11.29 -10.64
N GLU A 22 -10.09 10.87 -11.38
CA GLU A 22 -10.71 11.70 -12.41
C GLU A 22 -12.22 11.82 -12.19
N GLY A 23 -12.70 13.04 -11.99
CA GLY A 23 -14.11 13.34 -11.77
C GLY A 23 -14.67 12.76 -10.46
N ARG A 24 -15.95 13.04 -10.20
CA ARG A 24 -16.65 12.63 -8.97
C ARG A 24 -17.29 11.23 -9.06
N ARG A 25 -17.41 10.69 -10.26
CA ARG A 25 -18.06 9.38 -10.51
C ARG A 25 -17.01 8.36 -10.95
N TRP A 26 -17.28 7.10 -10.65
CA TRP A 26 -16.47 5.99 -11.12
C TRP A 26 -16.50 5.90 -12.65
N LYS A 27 -15.31 5.80 -13.26
CA LYS A 27 -15.20 5.43 -14.66
C LYS A 27 -15.50 3.93 -14.83
N PRO A 28 -15.96 3.50 -16.02
CA PRO A 28 -16.11 2.08 -16.31
C PRO A 28 -14.83 1.30 -16.00
N GLY A 29 -14.95 0.25 -15.19
CA GLY A 29 -13.83 -0.61 -14.79
C GLY A 29 -12.91 -0.06 -13.70
N GLU A 30 -13.00 1.22 -13.33
CA GLU A 30 -12.16 1.83 -12.28
C GLU A 30 -12.38 1.16 -10.92
N GLN A 31 -13.64 0.94 -10.53
CA GLN A 31 -13.98 0.23 -9.30
C GLN A 31 -13.40 -1.18 -9.28
N ASN A 32 -13.61 -1.95 -10.35
CA ASN A 32 -13.15 -3.34 -10.42
C ASN A 32 -11.62 -3.44 -10.37
N ARG A 33 -10.93 -2.53 -11.08
CA ARG A 33 -9.48 -2.40 -11.06
C ARG A 33 -8.99 -2.08 -9.64
N LEU A 34 -9.52 -1.02 -9.04
CA LEU A 34 -9.09 -0.58 -7.70
C LEU A 34 -9.40 -1.65 -6.64
N ASN A 35 -10.54 -2.32 -6.74
CA ASN A 35 -10.88 -3.44 -5.87
C ASN A 35 -9.87 -4.59 -5.96
N ALA A 36 -9.41 -4.92 -7.17
CA ALA A 36 -8.38 -5.94 -7.35
C ALA A 36 -7.01 -5.51 -6.78
N GLU A 37 -6.65 -4.23 -6.93
CA GLU A 37 -5.45 -3.69 -6.29
C GLU A 37 -5.55 -3.72 -4.77
N ILE A 38 -6.71 -3.41 -4.19
CA ILE A 38 -6.93 -3.48 -2.73
C ILE A 38 -6.74 -4.89 -2.20
N VAL A 39 -7.24 -5.90 -2.93
CA VAL A 39 -7.03 -7.31 -2.58
C VAL A 39 -5.54 -7.64 -2.61
N LEU A 40 -4.83 -7.23 -3.67
CA LEU A 40 -3.39 -7.42 -3.80
C LEU A 40 -2.61 -6.73 -2.67
N TRP A 41 -2.92 -5.47 -2.35
CA TRP A 41 -2.29 -4.72 -1.25
C TRP A 41 -2.57 -5.33 0.11
N SER A 42 -3.76 -5.87 0.32
CA SER A 42 -4.09 -6.61 1.55
C SER A 42 -3.28 -7.91 1.63
N GLY A 43 -3.05 -8.57 0.50
CA GLY A 43 -2.12 -9.69 0.36
C GLY A 43 -0.68 -9.30 0.70
N MET A 44 -0.18 -8.14 0.23
CA MET A 44 1.16 -7.65 0.55
C MET A 44 1.41 -7.52 2.05
N ILE A 45 0.44 -7.04 2.83
CA ILE A 45 0.57 -6.99 4.29
C ILE A 45 0.76 -8.39 4.88
N ARG A 46 0.04 -9.40 4.39
CA ARG A 46 0.22 -10.79 4.84
C ARG A 46 1.60 -11.34 4.46
N HIS A 47 2.07 -11.04 3.25
CA HIS A 47 3.40 -11.46 2.78
C HIS A 47 4.52 -10.81 3.61
N ILE A 48 4.36 -9.54 3.99
CA ILE A 48 5.26 -8.87 4.94
C ILE A 48 5.29 -9.61 6.28
N GLU A 49 4.12 -9.96 6.83
CA GLU A 49 4.07 -10.66 8.12
C GLU A 49 4.64 -12.08 8.09
N ALA A 50 4.48 -12.79 6.98
CA ALA A 50 5.08 -14.10 6.74
C ALA A 50 6.61 -13.97 6.67
N GLU A 51 7.13 -13.01 5.91
CA GLU A 51 8.57 -12.75 5.79
C GLU A 51 9.20 -12.39 7.13
N ILE A 52 8.52 -11.59 7.95
CA ILE A 52 8.95 -11.25 9.32
C ILE A 52 9.13 -12.52 10.19
N LYS A 53 8.35 -13.57 9.94
CA LYS A 53 8.44 -14.87 10.61
C LYS A 53 9.48 -15.81 9.98
N GLY A 54 10.13 -15.40 8.89
CA GLY A 54 11.11 -16.19 8.14
C GLY A 54 10.49 -17.10 7.08
N GLU A 55 9.24 -16.85 6.68
CA GLU A 55 8.56 -17.57 5.60
C GLU A 55 8.76 -16.83 4.26
N ASP A 56 9.23 -17.53 3.22
CA ASP A 56 9.40 -16.97 1.88
C ASP A 56 8.22 -17.35 0.98
N ASN A 57 7.35 -16.37 0.72
CA ASN A 57 6.21 -16.48 -0.19
C ASN A 57 6.35 -15.55 -1.41
N ALA A 58 7.58 -15.16 -1.78
CA ALA A 58 7.83 -14.22 -2.87
C ALA A 58 7.23 -14.69 -4.20
N GLU A 59 7.36 -15.97 -4.53
CA GLU A 59 6.81 -16.54 -5.77
C GLU A 59 5.29 -16.37 -5.85
N GLU A 60 4.57 -16.74 -4.79
CA GLU A 60 3.12 -16.59 -4.70
C GLU A 60 2.71 -15.13 -4.89
N PHE A 61 3.39 -14.20 -4.21
CA PHE A 61 3.13 -12.78 -4.38
C PHE A 61 3.32 -12.30 -5.84
N PHE A 62 4.40 -12.72 -6.51
CA PHE A 62 4.66 -12.31 -7.89
C PHE A 62 3.67 -12.93 -8.89
N GLU A 63 3.12 -14.10 -8.60
CA GLU A 63 2.00 -14.67 -9.35
C GLU A 63 0.74 -13.81 -9.18
N GLU A 64 0.34 -13.49 -7.95
CA GLU A 64 -0.80 -12.60 -7.65
C GLU A 64 -0.63 -11.23 -8.34
N LEU A 65 0.57 -10.66 -8.27
CA LEU A 65 0.92 -9.38 -8.89
C LEU A 65 0.76 -9.46 -10.42
N ARG A 66 1.27 -10.52 -11.07
CA ARG A 66 1.15 -10.72 -12.52
C ARG A 66 -0.30 -10.83 -12.95
N ASP A 67 -1.11 -11.58 -12.22
CA ASP A 67 -2.52 -11.78 -12.55
C ASP A 67 -3.29 -10.46 -12.56
N VAL A 68 -3.14 -9.64 -11.51
CA VAL A 68 -3.77 -8.32 -11.44
C VAL A 68 -3.21 -7.38 -12.52
N THR A 69 -1.89 -7.43 -12.75
CA THR A 69 -1.20 -6.61 -13.75
C THR A 69 -1.73 -6.84 -15.15
N TYR A 70 -1.83 -8.11 -15.58
CA TYR A 70 -2.27 -8.45 -16.93
C TYR A 70 -3.77 -8.21 -17.11
N LYS A 71 -4.59 -8.57 -16.12
CA LYS A 71 -6.04 -8.39 -16.16
C LYS A 71 -6.44 -6.94 -16.38
N TYR A 72 -5.75 -5.99 -15.73
CA TYR A 72 -6.07 -4.56 -15.81
C TYR A 72 -5.06 -3.71 -16.57
N ARG A 73 -4.05 -4.33 -17.19
CA ARG A 73 -3.00 -3.66 -17.97
C ARG A 73 -2.33 -2.54 -17.18
N LEU A 74 -1.77 -2.88 -16.02
CA LEU A 74 -1.15 -1.92 -15.10
C LEU A 74 0.34 -1.75 -15.44
N PRO A 75 0.75 -0.73 -16.21
CA PRO A 75 2.11 -0.63 -16.73
C PRO A 75 3.16 -0.48 -15.62
N TYR A 76 2.78 0.13 -14.49
CA TYR A 76 3.66 0.25 -13.33
C TYR A 76 4.01 -1.12 -12.73
N TYR A 77 3.01 -1.95 -12.42
CA TYR A 77 3.28 -3.29 -11.90
C TYR A 77 3.93 -4.19 -12.94
N LEU A 78 3.68 -3.98 -14.24
CA LEU A 78 4.40 -4.70 -15.30
C LEU A 78 5.92 -4.45 -15.23
N LYS A 79 6.34 -3.20 -14.95
CA LYS A 79 7.75 -2.89 -14.72
C LYS A 79 8.30 -3.68 -13.53
N ILE A 80 7.56 -3.76 -12.43
CA ILE A 80 7.97 -4.52 -11.23
C ILE A 80 8.06 -6.02 -11.53
N CYS A 81 7.09 -6.59 -12.23
CA CYS A 81 7.11 -8.00 -12.64
C CYS A 81 8.38 -8.33 -13.45
N ASN A 82 8.84 -7.40 -14.29
CA ASN A 82 10.06 -7.57 -15.09
C ASN A 82 11.35 -7.37 -14.28
N MET A 83 11.26 -6.79 -13.08
CA MET A 83 12.37 -6.59 -12.15
C MET A 83 12.41 -7.63 -11.03
N LYS A 84 11.58 -8.68 -11.09
CA LYS A 84 11.42 -9.68 -10.03
C LYS A 84 12.76 -10.18 -9.50
N ASP A 85 13.61 -10.70 -10.38
CA ASP A 85 14.87 -11.32 -9.98
C ASP A 85 15.81 -10.30 -9.32
N ASP A 86 15.87 -9.08 -9.85
CA ASP A 86 16.66 -7.98 -9.27
C ASP A 86 16.16 -7.61 -7.87
N LEU A 87 14.84 -7.57 -7.67
CA LEU A 87 14.22 -7.25 -6.38
C LEU A 87 14.49 -8.34 -5.33
N MET A 88 14.43 -9.61 -5.73
CA MET A 88 14.70 -10.75 -4.86
C MET A 88 16.19 -10.82 -4.47
N ILE A 89 17.10 -10.42 -5.36
CA ILE A 89 18.55 -10.39 -5.07
C ILE A 89 18.94 -9.18 -4.21
N ALA A 90 18.31 -8.02 -4.44
CA ALA A 90 18.73 -6.76 -3.82
C ALA A 90 18.43 -6.64 -2.32
N TYR A 91 17.60 -7.53 -1.75
CA TYR A 91 17.21 -7.60 -0.32
C TYR A 91 17.38 -6.26 0.42
N PRO A 92 16.51 -5.26 0.16
CA PRO A 92 16.73 -3.90 0.63
C PRO A 92 16.51 -3.80 2.14
N SER A 93 17.51 -4.17 2.94
CA SER A 93 17.38 -4.15 4.39
C SER A 93 17.17 -2.73 4.92
N THR A 94 16.25 -2.63 5.86
CA THR A 94 16.09 -1.45 6.70
C THR A 94 15.63 -1.92 8.05
N GLU A 95 16.46 -1.63 9.04
CA GLU A 95 16.08 -1.90 10.42
C GLU A 95 14.95 -0.96 10.82
N CYS A 96 13.79 -1.54 11.15
CA CYS A 96 12.73 -0.85 11.86
C CYS A 96 12.41 -1.56 13.18
N LYS A 97 11.89 -0.79 14.11
CA LYS A 97 11.34 -1.32 15.35
C LYS A 97 10.06 -2.07 15.03
N LYS A 98 9.93 -3.29 15.57
CA LYS A 98 8.74 -4.13 15.39
C LYS A 98 7.45 -3.38 15.75
N GLU A 99 7.45 -2.63 16.86
CA GLU A 99 6.29 -1.85 17.31
C GLU A 99 5.82 -0.82 16.27
N ASP A 100 6.76 -0.13 15.60
CA ASP A 100 6.42 0.83 14.55
C ASP A 100 5.84 0.15 13.32
N THR A 101 6.42 -1.00 12.94
CA THR A 101 5.94 -1.84 11.83
C THR A 101 4.53 -2.35 12.10
N ASP A 102 4.29 -2.95 13.27
CA ASP A 102 2.99 -3.48 13.68
C ASP A 102 1.93 -2.36 13.66
N LYS A 103 2.27 -1.19 14.22
CA LYS A 103 1.39 -0.02 14.26
C LYS A 103 0.98 0.48 12.88
N ILE A 104 1.94 0.64 11.95
CA ILE A 104 1.61 1.11 10.60
C ILE A 104 0.85 0.04 9.83
N ASN A 105 1.20 -1.24 9.98
CA ASN A 105 0.50 -2.34 9.31
C ASN A 105 -0.95 -2.44 9.78
N ASP A 106 -1.22 -2.25 11.07
CA ASP A 106 -2.59 -2.22 11.61
C ASP A 106 -3.38 -1.03 11.06
N LEU A 107 -2.77 0.15 11.00
CA LEU A 107 -3.38 1.32 10.37
C LEU A 107 -3.68 1.08 8.89
N LEU A 108 -2.73 0.51 8.14
CA LEU A 108 -2.91 0.15 6.73
C LEU A 108 -4.03 -0.86 6.53
N ARG A 109 -4.14 -1.88 7.39
CA ARG A 109 -5.23 -2.87 7.35
C ARG A 109 -6.59 -2.23 7.54
N ASN A 110 -6.73 -1.38 8.55
CA ASN A 110 -7.97 -0.69 8.84
C ASN A 110 -8.38 0.22 7.67
N LEU A 111 -7.43 0.97 7.11
CA LEU A 111 -7.65 1.81 5.94
C LEU A 111 -8.02 1.00 4.69
N LEU A 112 -7.32 -0.12 4.42
CA LEU A 112 -7.63 -1.01 3.29
C LEU A 112 -9.03 -1.63 3.41
N SER A 113 -9.44 -2.01 4.62
CA SER A 113 -10.78 -2.52 4.90
C SER A 113 -11.85 -1.47 4.57
N ASP A 114 -11.69 -0.25 5.05
CA ASP A 114 -12.64 0.83 4.77
C ASP A 114 -12.60 1.27 3.30
N LEU A 115 -11.43 1.21 2.66
CA LEU A 115 -11.27 1.47 1.24
C LEU A 115 -12.04 0.45 0.40
N SER A 116 -11.98 -0.84 0.76
CA SER A 116 -12.76 -1.90 0.12
C SER A 116 -14.27 -1.60 0.18
N ILE A 117 -14.77 -1.20 1.36
CA ILE A 117 -16.17 -0.80 1.53
C ILE A 117 -16.51 0.40 0.64
N ALA A 118 -15.68 1.44 0.64
CA ALA A 118 -15.91 2.66 -0.15
C ALA A 118 -15.88 2.40 -1.66
N VAL A 119 -15.05 1.48 -2.15
CA VAL A 119 -14.97 1.15 -3.59
C VAL A 119 -16.20 0.40 -4.09
N ILE A 120 -16.81 -0.44 -3.25
CA ILE A 120 -18.03 -1.17 -3.58
C ILE A 120 -19.24 -0.22 -3.65
N ASP A 121 -19.23 0.87 -2.87
CA ASP A 121 -20.26 1.89 -2.92
C ASP A 121 -20.20 2.73 -4.21
N LYS A 122 -21.34 2.86 -4.90
CA LYS A 122 -21.47 3.68 -6.11
C LYS A 122 -21.19 5.16 -5.84
N GLY A 123 -21.45 5.64 -4.62
CA GLY A 123 -21.17 7.00 -4.17
C GLY A 123 -19.80 7.16 -3.50
N GLY A 124 -19.09 6.07 -3.21
CA GLY A 124 -17.93 6.08 -2.31
C GLY A 124 -16.61 6.55 -2.92
N LYS A 125 -16.59 7.09 -4.15
CA LYS A 125 -15.35 7.50 -4.82
C LYS A 125 -14.56 8.53 -4.02
N ASP A 126 -15.20 9.61 -3.59
CA ASP A 126 -14.51 10.67 -2.83
C ASP A 126 -13.93 10.13 -1.51
N GLN A 127 -14.65 9.21 -0.85
CA GLN A 127 -14.16 8.55 0.36
C GLN A 127 -12.99 7.61 0.06
N ALA A 128 -13.06 6.80 -0.99
CA ALA A 128 -12.00 5.90 -1.40
C ALA A 128 -10.69 6.67 -1.67
N TYR A 129 -10.77 7.76 -2.44
CA TYR A 129 -9.60 8.58 -2.72
C TYR A 129 -9.10 9.38 -1.52
N ARG A 130 -9.97 9.72 -0.56
CA ARG A 130 -9.53 10.27 0.73
C ARG A 130 -8.71 9.27 1.52
N ILE A 131 -9.16 8.02 1.59
CA ILE A 131 -8.41 6.94 2.24
C ILE A 131 -7.05 6.71 1.56
N LEU A 132 -7.00 6.70 0.22
CA LEU A 132 -5.73 6.63 -0.53
C LEU A 132 -4.78 7.79 -0.20
N ASN A 133 -5.30 9.01 0.02
CA ASN A 133 -4.47 10.14 0.47
C ASN A 133 -3.88 9.91 1.86
N VAL A 134 -4.65 9.38 2.80
CA VAL A 134 -4.17 9.05 4.15
C VAL A 134 -3.06 7.98 4.09
N MET A 135 -3.22 6.96 3.25
CA MET A 135 -2.25 5.87 3.12
C MET A 135 -0.93 6.25 2.41
N HIS A 136 -0.92 7.34 1.63
CA HIS A 136 0.12 7.68 0.65
C HIS A 136 1.58 7.59 1.16
N ASN A 137 1.82 8.01 2.39
CA ASN A 137 3.16 8.04 2.98
C ASN A 137 3.43 6.93 4.00
N LEU A 138 2.42 6.16 4.42
CA LEU A 138 2.58 5.14 5.45
C LEU A 138 3.62 4.07 5.06
N PRO A 139 3.60 3.50 3.84
CA PRO A 139 4.62 2.51 3.45
C PRO A 139 6.03 3.11 3.36
N LYS A 140 6.16 4.43 3.13
CA LYS A 140 7.46 5.11 2.95
C LYS A 140 8.31 5.14 4.21
N ALA A 141 7.70 4.99 5.38
CA ALA A 141 8.42 4.86 6.65
C ALA A 141 9.39 3.67 6.65
N PHE A 142 9.07 2.64 5.85
CA PHE A 142 9.76 1.37 5.76
C PHE A 142 10.47 1.16 4.43
N TYR A 143 10.62 2.21 3.63
CA TYR A 143 11.42 2.10 2.41
C TYR A 143 12.87 1.80 2.80
N GLY A 144 13.38 0.66 2.34
CA GLY A 144 14.80 0.40 2.29
C GLY A 144 15.51 1.21 1.22
N LYS A 145 16.59 0.64 0.66
CA LYS A 145 17.26 1.25 -0.50
C LYS A 145 16.23 1.49 -1.61
N ASP A 146 16.22 2.70 -2.16
CA ASP A 146 15.31 3.05 -3.26
C ASP A 146 15.75 2.34 -4.54
N ILE A 147 15.07 1.24 -4.85
CA ILE A 147 15.33 0.37 -6.00
C ILE A 147 14.28 0.55 -7.12
N LEU A 148 13.15 1.18 -6.83
CA LEU A 148 12.06 1.38 -7.80
C LEU A 148 11.95 2.85 -8.29
N GLY A 149 12.69 3.78 -7.69
CA GLY A 149 12.78 5.19 -8.11
C GLY A 149 11.71 6.07 -7.46
N GLY A 150 11.69 6.11 -6.13
CA GLY A 150 10.74 6.84 -5.30
C GLY A 150 11.29 8.13 -4.66
N THR A 151 10.41 8.82 -3.93
CA THR A 151 10.84 9.85 -2.97
C THR A 151 11.56 9.17 -1.81
N GLY A 152 12.59 9.82 -1.26
CA GLY A 152 13.38 9.28 -0.14
C GLY A 152 12.53 8.82 1.06
N ARG A 153 13.13 7.91 1.85
CA ARG A 153 12.54 7.41 3.11
C ARG A 153 12.18 8.58 4.03
N ILE A 154 11.05 8.46 4.69
CA ILE A 154 10.64 9.34 5.79
C ILE A 154 10.63 8.56 7.10
N THR A 155 10.59 9.26 8.23
CA THR A 155 10.41 8.64 9.53
C THR A 155 8.97 8.15 9.73
N VAL A 156 8.78 7.23 10.66
CA VAL A 156 7.44 6.76 11.08
C VAL A 156 6.59 7.93 11.58
N GLN A 157 7.21 8.85 12.34
CA GLN A 157 6.54 10.04 12.86
C GLN A 157 6.05 10.94 11.72
N GLU A 158 6.89 11.25 10.74
CA GLU A 158 6.49 12.06 9.58
C GLU A 158 5.38 11.38 8.77
N ALA A 159 5.41 10.05 8.63
CA ALA A 159 4.37 9.30 7.95
C ALA A 159 3.02 9.40 8.67
N LEU A 160 3.02 9.25 10.00
CA LEU A 160 1.82 9.37 10.85
C LEU A 160 1.28 10.79 10.88
N GLU A 161 2.14 11.80 10.97
CA GLU A 161 1.76 13.21 10.91
C GLU A 161 1.08 13.55 9.59
N TYR A 162 1.67 13.11 8.46
CA TYR A 162 1.06 13.30 7.15
C TYR A 162 -0.31 12.62 7.04
N ALA A 163 -0.43 11.39 7.53
CA ALA A 163 -1.68 10.66 7.55
C ALA A 163 -2.74 11.42 8.36
N SER A 164 -2.40 11.87 9.57
CA SER A 164 -3.28 12.66 10.43
C SER A 164 -3.73 13.98 9.77
N LEU A 165 -2.83 14.71 9.10
CA LEU A 165 -3.19 15.92 8.37
C LEU A 165 -4.15 15.66 7.20
N SER A 166 -4.14 14.44 6.66
CA SER A 166 -5.01 14.02 5.55
C SER A 166 -6.36 13.44 6.01
N MET A 167 -6.56 13.25 7.31
CA MET A 167 -7.78 12.71 7.91
C MET A 167 -8.81 13.81 8.24
N THR A 168 -10.10 13.47 8.13
CA THR A 168 -11.17 14.27 8.74
C THR A 168 -11.21 14.08 10.26
N PRO A 169 -11.92 14.94 11.01
CA PRO A 169 -12.13 14.72 12.44
C PRO A 169 -12.66 13.31 12.77
N GLU A 170 -13.62 12.81 11.99
CA GLU A 170 -14.22 11.48 12.20
C GLU A 170 -13.22 10.35 11.93
N MET A 171 -12.33 10.53 10.93
CA MET A 171 -11.26 9.57 10.66
C MET A 171 -10.20 9.59 11.77
N LYS A 172 -9.89 10.75 12.36
CA LYS A 172 -8.94 10.84 13.48
C LYS A 172 -9.48 10.13 14.70
N GLU A 173 -10.76 10.35 15.04
CA GLU A 173 -11.42 9.63 16.12
C GLU A 173 -11.40 8.11 15.87
N LYS A 174 -11.65 7.69 14.63
CA LYS A 174 -11.68 6.27 14.26
C LYS A 174 -10.30 5.59 14.27
N TYR A 175 -9.23 6.25 13.82
CA TYR A 175 -7.93 5.59 13.58
C TYR A 175 -6.78 6.07 14.45
N ILE A 176 -6.86 7.25 15.04
CA ILE A 176 -5.80 7.80 15.89
C ILE A 176 -6.22 7.60 17.34
N ASP A 177 -7.40 8.08 17.74
CA ASP A 177 -7.82 8.01 19.15
C ASP A 177 -8.17 6.58 19.60
N SER A 178 -8.39 5.66 18.66
CA SER A 178 -8.59 4.23 18.91
C SER A 178 -7.29 3.41 18.96
N THR A 179 -6.18 3.99 18.51
CA THR A 179 -4.90 3.31 18.27
C THR A 179 -3.76 3.89 19.12
N PHE A 180 -4.01 5.01 19.84
CA PHE A 180 -3.05 5.74 20.68
C PHE A 180 -3.60 5.98 22.08
#